data_AF-A0A7Z9VE43-F1
#
_entry.id   AF-A0A7Z9VE43-F1
#
_cell.length_a   1.000
_cell.length_b   1.000
_cell.length_c   1.000
_cell.angle_alpha   90.00
_cell.angle_beta   90.00
_cell.angle_gamma   90.00
#
_symmetry.space_group_name_H-M   'P 1'
#
loop_
_entity.id
_entity.type
_entity.pdbx_description
1 polymer ?
#
loop_
_entity_poly.entity_id
_entity_poly.type
_entity_poly.pdbx_seq_one_letter_code
_entity_poly.pdbx_strand_id
1 'polypeptide(L)'
;MTYFNSLAAEGISPFIVDGGDWLFSLGRLHPNPLLQNQMLEKSKLLIDAYNRFGTAAVALGEHDLALGLDTLLELTDRMKFPILCANLKDADGSAPFPASVVLESQGRKILVVAALRVPPDRFIKKHCMGATFSDPFEAIRKEVEAKRDDVDLCVVLGHINRTDVDRLTTELTGIDVVVEPNSHNGSENTWITENIKTTLHSGTVLLKPSGQGSELARADLWLREPHQEWVSIWDEDAPVGSNIADLTTASLPPHIGRHPGMERLIQQFLRTTRYRAPEADELDFKPSSQFLGATTCAVCHPQQTAFWKNTGHGRAYATLEESGDQFRYDCMPCHV
;
A
#
# COMPACT_ATOMS: atom_id res chain seq x y z
N MET A 1 -13.01 4.53 -7.15
CA MET A 1 -14.23 5.36 -7.24
C MET A 1 -15.41 4.59 -7.83
N THR A 2 -15.32 3.81 -8.91
CA THR A 2 -16.52 3.12 -9.45
C THR A 2 -17.18 2.17 -8.44
N TYR A 3 -16.39 1.41 -7.67
CA TYR A 3 -16.88 0.62 -6.53
C TYR A 3 -17.42 1.49 -5.39
N PHE A 4 -16.67 2.49 -4.92
CA PHE A 4 -17.16 3.39 -3.87
C PHE A 4 -18.43 4.17 -4.29
N ASN A 5 -18.57 4.50 -5.57
CA ASN A 5 -19.76 5.13 -6.12
C ASN A 5 -20.95 4.15 -6.14
N SER A 6 -20.71 2.84 -6.36
CA SER A 6 -21.79 1.84 -6.25
C SER A 6 -22.24 1.70 -4.80
N LEU A 7 -21.31 1.67 -3.84
CA LEU A 7 -21.65 1.70 -2.41
C LEU A 7 -22.44 2.96 -2.04
N ALA A 8 -21.99 4.13 -2.49
CA ALA A 8 -22.69 5.38 -2.25
C ALA A 8 -24.10 5.39 -2.86
N ALA A 9 -24.31 4.77 -4.03
CA ALA A 9 -25.63 4.62 -4.64
C ALA A 9 -26.56 3.71 -3.83
N GLU A 10 -26.01 2.79 -3.06
CA GLU A 10 -26.72 1.95 -2.08
C GLU A 10 -26.89 2.65 -0.71
N GLY A 11 -26.44 3.90 -0.57
CA GLY A 11 -26.49 4.65 0.68
C GLY A 11 -25.41 4.26 1.70
N ILE A 12 -24.40 3.51 1.27
CA ILE A 12 -23.31 3.01 2.11
C ILE A 12 -22.11 3.95 1.97
N SER A 13 -21.67 4.53 3.07
CA SER A 13 -20.49 5.42 3.13
C SER A 13 -19.45 4.85 4.08
N PRO A 14 -18.54 3.96 3.61
CA PRO A 14 -17.50 3.39 4.46
C PRO A 14 -16.43 4.44 4.76
N PHE A 15 -15.78 4.34 5.91
CA PHE A 15 -14.46 4.93 6.08
C PHE A 15 -13.42 3.99 5.42
N ILE A 16 -12.39 4.56 4.81
CA ILE A 16 -11.39 3.82 4.05
C ILE A 16 -10.07 3.84 4.81
N VAL A 17 -9.45 2.68 4.99
CA VAL A 17 -8.12 2.53 5.58
C VAL A 17 -7.22 1.73 4.67
N ASP A 18 -5.91 1.91 4.79
CA ASP A 18 -4.91 1.16 4.03
C ASP A 18 -3.85 0.57 4.97
N GLY A 19 -3.44 -0.67 4.71
CA GLY A 19 -2.50 -1.39 5.55
C GLY A 19 -1.02 -1.02 5.35
N GLY A 20 -0.66 -0.18 4.38
CA GLY A 20 0.73 0.20 4.12
C GLY A 20 1.30 -0.41 2.82
N ASP A 21 2.51 -0.01 2.44
CA ASP A 21 3.14 -0.31 1.15
C ASP A 21 2.34 0.25 -0.04
N TRP A 22 1.79 1.45 0.14
CA TRP A 22 0.87 2.09 -0.80
C TRP A 22 1.56 3.12 -1.70
N LEU A 23 2.71 3.66 -1.31
CA LEU A 23 3.42 4.70 -2.08
C LEU A 23 4.38 4.13 -3.13
N PHE A 24 5.09 3.06 -2.79
CA PHE A 24 6.18 2.54 -3.61
C PHE A 24 6.07 1.02 -3.79
N SER A 25 6.26 0.57 -5.03
CA SER A 25 6.23 -0.87 -5.36
C SER A 25 7.54 -1.61 -5.01
N LEU A 26 8.61 -0.88 -4.70
CA LEU A 26 9.92 -1.42 -4.40
C LEU A 26 10.36 -0.94 -3.02
N GLY A 27 10.59 -1.85 -2.06
CA GLY A 27 11.23 -1.58 -0.78
C GLY A 27 12.72 -1.29 -0.84
N ARG A 28 13.21 -0.66 -1.91
CA ARG A 28 14.63 -0.32 -2.06
C ARG A 28 14.80 1.00 -2.80
N LEU A 29 15.77 1.79 -2.33
CA LEU A 29 16.22 2.97 -3.06
C LEU A 29 16.96 2.51 -4.31
N HIS A 30 16.42 2.86 -5.48
CA HIS A 30 17.01 2.54 -6.76
C HIS A 30 18.22 3.44 -7.05
N PRO A 31 19.35 2.94 -7.57
CA PRO A 31 20.56 3.75 -7.76
C PRO A 31 20.42 4.85 -8.84
N ASN A 32 19.49 4.69 -9.78
CA ASN A 32 19.25 5.68 -10.84
C ASN A 32 18.42 6.87 -10.32
N PRO A 33 18.97 8.10 -10.30
CA PRO A 33 18.27 9.30 -9.82
C PRO A 33 17.03 9.64 -10.65
N LEU A 34 17.01 9.33 -11.94
CA LEU A 34 15.84 9.54 -12.80
C LEU A 34 14.68 8.63 -12.38
N LEU A 35 14.97 7.40 -11.96
CA LEU A 35 13.95 6.49 -11.43
C LEU A 35 13.46 6.96 -10.06
N GLN A 36 14.36 7.45 -9.19
CA GLN A 36 13.95 8.02 -7.90
C GLN A 36 13.00 9.22 -8.09
N ASN A 37 13.30 10.12 -9.02
CA ASN A 37 12.42 11.24 -9.35
C ASN A 37 11.07 10.74 -9.91
N GLN A 38 11.09 9.74 -10.78
CA GLN A 38 9.86 9.11 -11.27
C GLN A 38 9.04 8.47 -10.14
N MET A 39 9.68 7.82 -9.16
CA MET A 39 9.03 7.27 -7.97
C MET A 39 8.38 8.40 -7.15
N LEU A 40 9.07 9.52 -6.97
CA LEU A 40 8.55 10.69 -6.25
C LEU A 40 7.36 11.33 -6.95
N GLU A 41 7.38 11.45 -8.28
CA GLU A 41 6.22 11.96 -9.01
C GLU A 41 5.04 10.98 -8.95
N LYS A 42 5.29 9.66 -9.00
CA LYS A 42 4.25 8.64 -8.82
C LYS A 42 3.63 8.69 -7.42
N SER A 43 4.44 8.88 -6.36
CA SER A 43 3.93 8.97 -4.99
C SER A 43 2.98 10.16 -4.82
N LYS A 44 3.33 11.32 -5.39
CA LYS A 44 2.46 12.50 -5.46
C LYS A 44 1.11 12.22 -6.10
N LEU A 45 1.09 11.42 -7.17
CA LEU A 45 -0.14 10.99 -7.83
C LEU A 45 -1.02 10.12 -6.93
N LEU A 46 -0.40 9.16 -6.25
CA LEU A 46 -1.09 8.23 -5.34
C LEU A 46 -1.69 8.97 -4.16
N ILE A 47 -0.96 9.93 -3.57
CA ILE A 47 -1.47 10.82 -2.52
C ILE A 47 -2.72 11.57 -2.98
N ASP A 48 -2.70 12.15 -4.18
CA ASP A 48 -3.88 12.84 -4.72
C ASP A 48 -5.07 11.89 -4.95
N ALA A 49 -4.79 10.65 -5.35
CA ALA A 49 -5.83 9.63 -5.48
C ALA A 49 -6.46 9.29 -4.13
N TYR A 50 -5.64 9.05 -3.09
CA TYR A 50 -6.11 8.73 -1.73
C TYR A 50 -6.88 9.91 -1.12
N ASN A 51 -6.38 11.13 -1.30
CA ASN A 51 -7.08 12.36 -0.91
C ASN A 51 -8.48 12.47 -1.54
N ARG A 52 -8.67 11.94 -2.75
CA ARG A 52 -9.98 11.94 -3.45
C ARG A 52 -10.86 10.77 -3.04
N PHE A 53 -10.27 9.64 -2.64
CA PHE A 53 -11.03 8.53 -2.07
C PHE A 53 -11.63 8.90 -0.72
N GLY A 54 -11.03 9.86 -0.01
CA GLY A 54 -11.43 10.18 1.36
C GLY A 54 -10.86 9.16 2.34
N THR A 55 -9.65 8.66 2.08
CA THR A 55 -8.94 7.76 2.98
C THR A 55 -8.86 8.40 4.38
N ALA A 56 -9.26 7.63 5.39
CA ALA A 56 -9.32 8.09 6.77
C ALA A 56 -7.98 7.98 7.49
N ALA A 57 -7.23 6.91 7.23
CA ALA A 57 -5.88 6.69 7.74
C ALA A 57 -5.16 5.61 6.93
N VAL A 58 -3.84 5.63 6.94
CA VAL A 58 -3.01 4.57 6.36
C VAL A 58 -1.97 4.12 7.38
N ALA A 59 -1.63 2.84 7.40
CA ALA A 59 -0.45 2.38 8.12
C ALA A 59 0.83 2.68 7.34
N LEU A 60 1.93 2.88 8.06
CA LEU A 60 3.26 2.88 7.47
C LEU A 60 3.66 1.46 7.05
N GLY A 61 3.96 1.26 5.76
CA GLY A 61 4.63 0.07 5.25
C GLY A 61 6.15 0.25 5.15
N GLU A 62 6.87 -0.86 4.96
CA GLU A 62 8.33 -0.81 4.75
C GLU A 62 8.65 -0.12 3.42
N HIS A 63 7.89 -0.41 2.37
CA HIS A 63 8.13 0.16 1.05
C HIS A 63 7.87 1.65 1.01
N ASP A 64 6.99 2.18 1.86
CA ASP A 64 6.71 3.62 1.95
C ASP A 64 7.96 4.44 2.32
N LEU A 65 8.98 3.80 2.92
CA LEU A 65 10.28 4.39 3.24
C LEU A 65 11.32 4.27 2.11
N ALA A 66 10.95 3.80 0.91
CA ALA A 66 11.89 3.52 -0.17
C ALA A 66 12.73 4.72 -0.62
N LEU A 67 12.18 5.94 -0.54
CA LEU A 67 12.91 7.20 -0.83
C LEU A 67 13.47 7.89 0.43
N GLY A 68 13.35 7.26 1.59
CA GLY A 68 13.82 7.76 2.88
C GLY A 68 12.73 8.41 3.73
N LEU A 69 12.94 8.44 5.05
CA LEU A 69 12.02 9.02 6.03
C LEU A 69 11.80 10.52 5.80
N ASP A 70 12.87 11.27 5.53
CA ASP A 70 12.77 12.73 5.27
C ASP A 70 11.86 13.02 4.07
N THR A 71 12.07 12.31 2.96
CA THR A 71 11.21 12.42 1.77
C THR A 71 9.75 12.07 2.10
N LEU A 72 9.52 11.05 2.93
CA LEU A 72 8.17 10.66 3.33
C LEU A 72 7.51 11.76 4.18
N LEU A 73 8.25 12.36 5.11
CA LEU A 73 7.79 13.49 5.92
C LEU A 73 7.41 14.69 5.04
N GLU A 74 8.21 15.06 4.05
CA GLU A 74 7.88 16.11 3.08
C GLU A 74 6.60 15.78 2.30
N LEU A 75 6.40 14.52 1.93
CA LEU A 75 5.18 14.09 1.22
C LEU A 75 3.92 14.21 2.08
N THR A 76 4.04 14.17 3.42
CA THR A 76 2.88 14.30 4.32
C THR A 76 2.18 15.64 4.20
N ASP A 77 2.88 16.71 3.81
CA ASP A 77 2.29 18.04 3.60
C ASP A 77 1.20 18.04 2.51
N ARG A 78 1.22 17.07 1.61
CA ARG A 78 0.21 16.89 0.55
C ARG A 78 -0.96 16.00 1.00
N MET A 79 -0.82 15.26 2.09
CA MET A 79 -1.80 14.27 2.54
C MET A 79 -2.92 14.94 3.32
N LYS A 80 -4.16 14.47 3.12
CA LYS A 80 -5.35 14.88 3.91
C LYS A 80 -5.74 13.86 4.97
N PHE A 81 -4.86 12.90 5.22
CA PHE A 81 -5.03 11.77 6.10
C PHE A 81 -3.70 11.48 6.80
N PRO A 82 -3.72 10.95 8.03
CA PRO A 82 -2.51 10.60 8.75
C PRO A 82 -1.93 9.27 8.24
N ILE A 83 -0.60 9.20 8.21
CA ILE A 83 0.13 7.93 8.29
C ILE A 83 0.23 7.56 9.78
N LEU A 84 -0.04 6.30 10.10
CA LEU A 84 0.00 5.77 11.47
C LEU A 84 1.18 4.80 11.64
N CYS A 85 1.90 4.91 12.75
CA CYS A 85 2.91 3.95 13.16
C CYS A 85 3.23 4.07 14.66
N ALA A 86 2.84 3.08 15.47
CA ALA A 86 3.00 3.09 16.92
C ALA A 86 4.42 2.75 17.38
N ASN A 87 5.19 2.04 16.55
CA ASN A 87 6.46 1.44 16.97
C ASN A 87 7.70 2.08 16.34
N LEU A 88 7.58 3.18 15.59
CA LEU A 88 8.70 3.91 15.01
C LEU A 88 9.08 5.13 15.88
N LYS A 89 10.37 5.25 16.18
CA LYS A 89 10.98 6.49 16.67
C LYS A 89 12.12 6.93 15.76
N ASP A 90 12.20 8.22 15.48
CA ASP A 90 13.30 8.80 14.71
C ASP A 90 14.60 8.87 15.53
N ALA A 91 15.70 9.31 14.91
CA ALA A 91 17.03 9.39 15.50
C ALA A 91 17.11 10.27 16.76
N ASP A 92 16.23 11.26 16.89
CA ASP A 92 16.10 12.12 18.08
C ASP A 92 15.22 11.51 19.18
N GLY A 93 14.62 10.35 18.94
CA GLY A 93 13.71 9.64 19.83
C GLY A 93 12.25 10.10 19.75
N SER A 94 11.93 11.07 18.89
CA SER A 94 10.56 11.50 18.60
C SER A 94 9.79 10.46 17.80
N ALA A 95 8.46 10.48 17.88
CA ALA A 95 7.60 9.65 17.03
C ALA A 95 7.18 10.49 15.81
N PRO A 96 7.69 10.20 14.59
CA PRO A 96 7.40 11.00 13.39
C PRO A 96 5.94 10.87 12.94
N PHE A 97 5.27 9.78 13.33
CA PHE A 97 3.88 9.50 13.00
C PHE A 97 3.07 9.24 14.28
N PRO A 98 1.79 9.62 14.33
CA PRO A 98 0.91 9.22 15.41
C PRO A 98 0.76 7.69 15.46
N ALA A 99 0.63 7.14 16.68
CA ALA A 99 0.38 5.71 16.88
C ALA A 99 -1.03 5.28 16.43
N SER A 100 -2.00 6.18 16.61
CA SER A 100 -3.40 5.94 16.31
C SER A 100 -4.17 7.22 16.00
N VAL A 101 -5.38 7.05 15.47
CA VAL A 101 -6.40 8.10 15.32
C VAL A 101 -7.74 7.57 15.81
N VAL A 102 -8.59 8.44 16.34
CA VAL A 102 -10.00 8.09 16.64
C VAL A 102 -10.86 8.70 15.54
N LEU A 103 -11.57 7.84 14.80
CA LEU A 103 -12.54 8.21 13.79
C LEU A 103 -13.95 8.21 14.40
N GLU A 104 -14.84 9.01 13.83
CA GLU A 104 -16.27 8.94 14.13
C GLU A 104 -17.03 8.46 12.89
N SER A 105 -17.81 7.40 13.03
CA SER A 105 -18.64 6.87 11.95
C SER A 105 -19.99 6.43 12.50
N GLN A 106 -21.08 6.94 11.93
CA GLN A 106 -22.45 6.62 12.35
C GLN A 106 -22.68 6.80 13.87
N GLY A 107 -22.05 7.82 14.47
CA GLY A 107 -22.13 8.13 15.91
C GLY A 107 -21.30 7.21 16.82
N ARG A 108 -20.41 6.37 16.25
CA ARG A 108 -19.49 5.48 16.97
C ARG A 108 -18.06 5.97 16.87
N LYS A 109 -17.31 5.86 17.97
CA LYS A 109 -15.89 6.15 18.04
C LYS A 109 -15.08 4.91 17.72
N ILE A 110 -14.19 5.02 16.73
CA ILE A 110 -13.39 3.91 16.21
C ILE A 110 -11.93 4.27 16.37
N LEU A 111 -11.22 3.55 17.23
CA LEU A 111 -9.77 3.64 17.32
C LEU A 111 -9.15 2.93 16.12
N VAL A 112 -8.27 3.60 15.40
CA VAL A 112 -7.44 2.98 14.36
C VAL A 112 -5.99 3.06 14.82
N VAL A 113 -5.35 1.92 15.08
CA VAL A 113 -3.96 1.80 15.50
C VAL A 113 -3.15 1.15 14.39
N ALA A 114 -1.89 1.53 14.18
CA ALA A 114 -1.03 0.85 13.22
C ALA A 114 0.35 0.56 13.77
N ALA A 115 1.00 -0.50 13.27
CA ALA A 115 2.41 -0.76 13.50
C ALA A 115 3.04 -1.42 12.27
N LEU A 116 4.36 -1.30 12.18
CA LEU A 116 5.18 -1.88 11.12
C LEU A 116 6.07 -2.99 11.71
N ARG A 117 6.25 -4.11 11.01
CA ARG A 117 7.26 -5.11 11.40
C ARG A 117 8.63 -4.44 11.54
N VAL A 118 9.45 -4.90 12.48
CA VAL A 118 10.82 -4.36 12.64
C VAL A 118 11.61 -4.58 11.35
N PRO A 119 12.02 -3.53 10.63
CA PRO A 119 12.80 -3.68 9.39
C PRO A 119 14.23 -4.16 9.71
N PRO A 120 14.91 -4.87 8.79
CA PRO A 120 16.30 -5.27 8.99
C PRO A 120 17.24 -4.05 9.16
N ASP A 121 18.31 -4.17 9.95
CA ASP A 121 19.28 -3.09 10.17
C ASP A 121 19.80 -2.42 8.89
N ARG A 122 20.03 -3.20 7.84
CA ARG A 122 20.46 -2.69 6.52
C ARG A 122 19.44 -1.75 5.88
N PHE A 123 18.15 -2.00 6.12
CA PHE A 123 17.07 -1.17 5.64
C PHE A 123 17.05 0.13 6.43
N ILE A 124 17.06 0.04 7.76
CA ILE A 124 17.07 1.20 8.66
C ILE A 124 18.24 2.14 8.34
N LYS A 125 19.47 1.62 8.28
CA LYS A 125 20.67 2.41 7.94
C LYS A 125 20.59 3.14 6.61
N LYS A 126 19.80 2.63 5.67
CA LYS A 126 19.69 3.16 4.31
C LYS A 126 18.52 4.13 4.14
N HIS A 127 17.42 3.91 4.85
CA HIS A 127 16.14 4.58 4.59
C HIS A 127 15.69 5.48 5.74
N CYS A 128 16.11 5.21 6.97
CA CYS A 128 15.72 5.97 8.16
C CYS A 128 16.87 5.90 9.17
N MET A 129 18.00 6.52 8.82
CA MET A 129 19.24 6.40 9.60
C MET A 129 19.05 6.91 11.03
N GLY A 130 19.35 6.05 12.00
CA GLY A 130 19.21 6.37 13.43
C GLY A 130 17.82 6.08 13.99
N ALA A 131 16.82 5.82 13.15
CA ALA A 131 15.50 5.42 13.60
C ALA A 131 15.53 4.05 14.30
N THR A 132 14.59 3.85 15.21
CA THR A 132 14.42 2.60 15.97
C THR A 132 12.99 2.12 15.86
N PHE A 133 12.84 0.80 15.81
CA PHE A 133 11.53 0.13 15.77
C PHE A 133 11.40 -0.77 17.00
N SER A 134 10.40 -0.51 17.84
CA SER A 134 10.07 -1.40 18.97
C SER A 134 9.26 -2.61 18.51
N ASP A 135 9.07 -3.59 19.40
CA ASP A 135 8.17 -4.71 19.16
C ASP A 135 6.77 -4.19 18.75
N PRO A 136 6.25 -4.59 17.57
CA PRO A 136 5.01 -4.04 17.04
C PRO A 136 3.79 -4.48 17.85
N PHE A 137 3.77 -5.71 18.38
CA PHE A 137 2.69 -6.20 19.23
C PHE A 137 2.59 -5.38 20.52
N GLU A 138 3.71 -5.17 21.23
CA GLU A 138 3.73 -4.39 22.46
C GLU A 138 3.32 -2.93 22.23
N ALA A 139 3.72 -2.36 21.10
CA ALA A 139 3.34 -1.00 20.73
C ALA A 139 1.82 -0.89 20.48
N ILE A 140 1.23 -1.83 19.75
CA ILE A 140 -0.22 -1.90 19.54
C ILE A 140 -0.94 -2.13 20.87
N ARG A 141 -0.50 -3.12 21.65
CA ARG A 141 -1.09 -3.48 22.95
C ARG A 141 -1.19 -2.28 23.87
N LYS A 142 -0.08 -1.55 24.03
CA LYS A 142 -0.03 -0.35 24.87
C LYS A 142 -1.03 0.73 24.41
N GLU A 143 -1.15 0.93 23.10
CA GLU A 143 -2.03 1.96 22.54
C GLU A 143 -3.51 1.57 22.68
N VAL A 144 -3.85 0.29 22.43
CA VAL A 144 -5.20 -0.25 22.60
C VAL A 144 -5.62 -0.21 24.07
N GLU A 145 -4.81 -0.75 24.98
CA GLU A 145 -5.12 -0.74 26.43
C GLU A 145 -5.34 0.68 26.97
N ALA A 146 -4.60 1.67 26.46
CA ALA A 146 -4.71 3.06 26.92
C ALA A 146 -5.98 3.78 26.46
N LYS A 147 -6.64 3.32 25.38
CA LYS A 147 -7.74 4.04 24.72
C LYS A 147 -9.04 3.23 24.59
N ARG A 148 -8.99 1.92 24.88
CA ARG A 148 -10.11 1.00 24.65
C ARG A 148 -11.41 1.46 25.34
N ASP A 149 -11.32 2.00 26.55
CA ASP A 149 -12.51 2.33 27.35
C ASP A 149 -13.20 3.62 26.84
N ASP A 150 -12.55 4.39 25.95
CA ASP A 150 -13.06 5.65 25.39
C ASP A 150 -13.65 5.50 23.97
N VAL A 151 -13.59 4.28 23.40
CA VAL A 151 -13.99 3.98 22.01
C VAL A 151 -14.97 2.81 21.96
N ASP A 152 -15.80 2.78 20.92
CA ASP A 152 -16.75 1.69 20.69
C ASP A 152 -16.10 0.50 19.97
N LEU A 153 -15.11 0.78 19.11
CA LEU A 153 -14.44 -0.20 18.23
C LEU A 153 -12.94 0.07 18.13
N CYS A 154 -12.16 -0.98 17.93
CA CYS A 154 -10.73 -0.91 17.64
C CYS A 154 -10.36 -1.66 16.35
N VAL A 155 -9.75 -0.93 15.41
CA VAL A 155 -9.20 -1.43 14.15
C VAL A 155 -7.67 -1.35 14.22
N VAL A 156 -7.00 -2.47 13.97
CA VAL A 156 -5.55 -2.53 13.86
C VAL A 156 -5.15 -2.67 12.39
N LEU A 157 -4.33 -1.74 11.91
CA LEU A 157 -3.67 -1.80 10.62
C LEU A 157 -2.28 -2.42 10.84
N GLY A 158 -2.20 -3.74 10.71
CA GLY A 158 -1.01 -4.51 11.03
C GLY A 158 -0.14 -4.75 9.81
N HIS A 159 0.81 -3.85 9.53
CA HIS A 159 1.88 -4.11 8.57
C HIS A 159 3.00 -4.96 9.19
N ILE A 160 2.59 -6.05 9.84
CA ILE A 160 3.39 -6.83 10.80
C ILE A 160 3.50 -8.29 10.33
N ASN A 161 4.31 -9.08 11.03
CA ASN A 161 4.43 -10.50 10.70
C ASN A 161 3.19 -11.27 11.16
N ARG A 162 2.91 -12.39 10.48
CA ARG A 162 1.79 -13.29 10.85
C ARG A 162 1.83 -13.72 12.32
N THR A 163 3.01 -13.98 12.87
CA THR A 163 3.16 -14.33 14.29
C THR A 163 2.65 -13.23 15.22
N ASP A 164 2.84 -11.96 14.85
CA ASP A 164 2.34 -10.84 15.65
C ASP A 164 0.83 -10.66 15.46
N VAL A 165 0.28 -10.93 14.27
CA VAL A 165 -1.17 -10.98 14.05
C VAL A 165 -1.82 -12.08 14.88
N ASP A 166 -1.25 -13.29 14.89
CA ASP A 166 -1.74 -14.41 15.70
C ASP A 166 -1.73 -14.03 17.20
N ARG A 167 -0.64 -13.41 17.69
CA ARG A 167 -0.57 -12.88 19.07
C ARG A 167 -1.65 -11.83 19.34
N LEU A 168 -1.86 -10.87 18.44
CA LEU A 168 -2.90 -9.84 18.60
C LEU A 168 -4.29 -10.48 18.78
N THR A 169 -4.62 -11.49 17.97
CA THR A 169 -5.94 -12.12 18.00
C THR A 169 -6.15 -13.12 19.14
N THR A 170 -5.08 -13.57 19.80
CA THR A 170 -5.16 -14.61 20.84
C THR A 170 -4.81 -14.11 22.24
N GLU A 171 -3.91 -13.13 22.35
CA GLU A 171 -3.42 -12.60 23.63
C GLU A 171 -4.06 -11.26 24.01
N LEU A 172 -4.52 -10.47 23.02
CA LEU A 172 -5.05 -9.13 23.25
C LEU A 172 -6.57 -9.09 23.07
N THR A 173 -7.26 -8.70 24.13
CA THR A 173 -8.71 -8.44 24.08
C THR A 173 -9.00 -7.00 23.67
N GLY A 174 -10.16 -6.76 23.06
CA GLY A 174 -10.59 -5.42 22.66
C GLY A 174 -10.10 -4.97 21.29
N ILE A 175 -9.63 -5.89 20.44
CA ILE A 175 -9.47 -5.66 19.00
C ILE A 175 -10.70 -6.21 18.29
N ASP A 176 -11.34 -5.40 17.46
CA ASP A 176 -12.50 -5.81 16.68
C ASP A 176 -12.13 -6.23 15.26
N VAL A 177 -11.19 -5.51 14.66
CA VAL A 177 -10.75 -5.72 13.27
C VAL A 177 -9.24 -5.66 13.18
N VAL A 178 -8.62 -6.60 12.46
CA VAL A 178 -7.23 -6.50 12.01
C VAL A 178 -7.19 -6.51 10.48
N VAL A 179 -6.57 -5.48 9.91
CA VAL A 179 -6.26 -5.37 8.49
C VAL A 179 -4.80 -5.78 8.27
N GLU A 180 -4.58 -6.90 7.58
CA GLU A 180 -3.24 -7.43 7.28
C GLU A 180 -3.03 -7.38 5.75
N PRO A 181 -2.33 -6.36 5.22
CA PRO A 181 -2.12 -6.21 3.76
C PRO A 181 -1.03 -7.13 3.20
N ASN A 182 -0.28 -7.82 4.06
CA ASN A 182 0.98 -8.48 3.70
C ASN A 182 1.15 -9.85 4.38
N SER A 183 0.77 -10.94 3.70
CA SER A 183 1.13 -12.30 4.11
C SER A 183 2.52 -12.70 3.59
N HIS A 184 3.56 -11.97 4.00
CA HIS A 184 4.95 -12.36 3.76
C HIS A 184 5.44 -13.22 4.92
N ASN A 185 5.77 -14.48 4.66
CA ASN A 185 6.42 -15.35 5.66
C ASN A 185 7.92 -15.40 5.33
N GLY A 186 8.64 -14.31 5.61
CA GLY A 186 10.04 -14.16 5.19
C GLY A 186 10.19 -13.99 3.68
N SER A 187 10.85 -14.92 2.99
CA SER A 187 11.08 -14.88 1.54
C SER A 187 9.99 -15.54 0.69
N GLU A 188 8.97 -16.13 1.33
CA GLU A 188 7.88 -16.80 0.63
C GLU A 188 6.60 -15.96 0.66
N ASN A 189 6.04 -15.73 -0.52
CA ASN A 189 4.67 -15.25 -0.65
C ASN A 189 3.75 -16.35 -0.10
N THR A 190 3.08 -16.09 1.02
CA THR A 190 2.04 -17.01 1.48
C THR A 190 0.87 -16.90 0.51
N TRP A 191 0.53 -18.00 -0.15
CA TRP A 191 -0.70 -18.07 -0.94
C TRP A 191 -1.89 -18.00 0.02
N ILE A 192 -2.50 -16.82 0.15
CA ILE A 192 -3.73 -16.65 0.93
C ILE A 192 -4.84 -17.38 0.17
N THR A 193 -5.31 -18.50 0.70
CA THR A 193 -6.49 -19.18 0.16
C THR A 193 -7.75 -18.38 0.50
N GLU A 194 -8.80 -18.48 -0.31
CA GLU A 194 -10.08 -17.77 -0.10
C GLU A 194 -10.61 -17.89 1.34
N ASN A 195 -10.41 -19.04 1.99
CA ASN A 195 -10.82 -19.31 3.37
C ASN A 195 -10.04 -18.53 4.45
N ILE A 196 -8.94 -17.86 4.08
CA ILE A 196 -8.04 -17.12 4.99
C ILE A 196 -8.10 -15.61 4.71
N LYS A 197 -8.65 -15.18 3.56
CA LYS A 197 -8.68 -13.77 3.13
C LYS A 197 -9.59 -12.89 3.99
N THR A 198 -10.76 -13.40 4.35
CA THR A 198 -11.69 -12.73 5.27
C THR A 198 -12.26 -13.76 6.21
N THR A 199 -11.89 -13.68 7.48
CA THR A 199 -12.30 -14.69 8.46
C THR A 199 -12.54 -14.06 9.81
N LEU A 200 -13.40 -14.69 10.60
CA LEU A 200 -13.50 -14.43 12.03
C LEU A 200 -12.52 -15.38 12.72
N HIS A 201 -11.51 -14.82 13.37
CA HIS A 201 -10.55 -15.58 14.15
C HIS A 201 -10.71 -15.21 15.62
N SER A 202 -11.15 -16.16 16.43
CA SER A 202 -11.38 -15.95 17.87
C SER A 202 -12.26 -14.72 18.16
N GLY A 203 -13.35 -14.56 17.42
CA GLY A 203 -14.27 -13.42 17.56
C GLY A 203 -13.73 -12.08 17.03
N THR A 204 -12.57 -12.05 16.38
CA THR A 204 -11.98 -10.86 15.73
C THR A 204 -12.11 -10.94 14.21
N VAL A 205 -12.47 -9.83 13.56
CA VAL A 205 -12.54 -9.74 12.09
C VAL A 205 -11.13 -9.60 11.51
N LEU A 206 -10.74 -10.51 10.62
CA LEU A 206 -9.49 -10.42 9.86
C LEU A 206 -9.77 -10.07 8.40
N LEU A 207 -9.17 -8.99 7.90
CA LEU A 207 -9.26 -8.54 6.51
C LEU A 207 -7.87 -8.62 5.85
N LYS A 208 -7.76 -9.45 4.80
CA LYS A 208 -6.51 -9.73 4.06
C LYS A 208 -6.73 -9.58 2.55
N PRO A 209 -6.95 -8.36 2.05
CA PRO A 209 -7.03 -8.13 0.60
C PRO A 209 -5.68 -8.40 -0.06
N SER A 210 -5.71 -8.92 -1.29
CA SER A 210 -4.50 -9.09 -2.10
C SER A 210 -3.83 -7.76 -2.46
N GLY A 211 -2.55 -7.80 -2.79
CA GLY A 211 -1.76 -6.60 -3.11
C GLY A 211 -2.12 -5.91 -4.43
N GLN A 212 -1.46 -4.77 -4.67
CA GLN A 212 -1.50 -3.98 -5.92
C GLN A 212 -2.89 -3.45 -6.31
N GLY A 213 -3.82 -3.32 -5.35
CA GLY A 213 -5.18 -2.86 -5.61
C GLY A 213 -5.97 -3.83 -6.50
N SER A 214 -5.66 -5.12 -6.44
CA SER A 214 -6.41 -6.17 -7.14
C SER A 214 -7.72 -6.50 -6.43
N GLU A 215 -7.80 -6.28 -5.13
CA GLU A 215 -8.96 -6.59 -4.30
C GLU A 215 -9.23 -5.44 -3.33
N LEU A 216 -10.47 -5.36 -2.86
CA LEU A 216 -10.88 -4.54 -1.73
C LEU A 216 -11.66 -5.40 -0.75
N ALA A 217 -11.20 -5.46 0.50
CA ALA A 217 -11.89 -6.14 1.59
C ALA A 217 -12.80 -5.14 2.32
N ARG A 218 -14.06 -5.54 2.55
CA ARG A 218 -15.10 -4.77 3.22
C ARG A 218 -15.63 -5.60 4.39
N ALA A 219 -15.81 -4.94 5.53
CA ALA A 219 -16.53 -5.48 6.67
C ALA A 219 -17.72 -4.57 7.00
N ASP A 220 -18.92 -5.12 6.96
CA ASP A 220 -20.13 -4.49 7.47
C ASP A 220 -20.37 -4.98 8.89
N LEU A 221 -20.36 -4.06 9.85
CA LEU A 221 -20.32 -4.36 11.27
C LEU A 221 -21.57 -3.81 11.96
N TRP A 222 -22.40 -4.71 12.49
CA TRP A 222 -23.54 -4.38 13.34
C TRP A 222 -23.15 -4.53 14.81
N LEU A 223 -22.61 -3.44 15.37
CA LEU A 223 -22.24 -3.34 16.77
C LEU A 223 -23.47 -3.24 17.68
N ARG A 224 -23.58 -4.16 18.65
CA ARG A 224 -24.58 -4.18 19.71
C ARG A 224 -23.98 -3.67 21.01
N GLU A 225 -22.89 -4.29 21.46
CA GLU A 225 -22.15 -3.91 22.66
C GLU A 225 -20.64 -3.83 22.38
N PRO A 226 -19.94 -2.79 22.88
CA PRO A 226 -18.49 -2.71 22.77
C PRO A 226 -17.78 -3.92 23.41
N HIS A 227 -16.65 -4.32 22.85
CA HIS A 227 -15.77 -5.37 23.38
C HIS A 227 -16.38 -6.79 23.43
N GLN A 228 -17.49 -7.02 22.72
CA GLN A 228 -18.04 -8.35 22.50
C GLN A 228 -17.52 -8.96 21.20
N GLU A 229 -17.32 -10.29 21.19
CA GLU A 229 -16.90 -11.05 20.02
C GLU A 229 -17.86 -10.90 18.82
N TRP A 230 -17.27 -10.92 17.62
CA TRP A 230 -17.99 -10.86 16.35
C TRP A 230 -18.40 -12.25 15.86
N VAL A 231 -19.64 -12.34 15.41
CA VAL A 231 -20.22 -13.54 14.80
C VAL A 231 -20.58 -13.25 13.35
N SER A 232 -20.46 -14.26 12.48
CA SER A 232 -20.80 -14.13 11.06
C SER A 232 -22.30 -13.87 10.88
N ILE A 233 -22.68 -13.00 9.94
CA ILE A 233 -24.10 -12.84 9.55
C ILE A 233 -24.73 -14.13 9.04
N TRP A 234 -23.90 -15.08 8.60
CA TRP A 234 -24.32 -16.38 8.07
C TRP A 234 -24.39 -17.48 9.14
N ASP A 235 -24.13 -17.15 10.41
CA ASP A 235 -24.27 -18.07 11.54
C ASP A 235 -25.72 -18.10 12.04
N GLU A 236 -26.43 -19.19 11.75
CA GLU A 236 -27.84 -19.38 12.14
C GLU A 236 -28.00 -19.58 13.66
N ASP A 237 -26.93 -19.98 14.35
CA ASP A 237 -26.91 -20.23 15.79
C ASP A 237 -26.39 -19.02 16.59
N ALA A 238 -26.17 -17.87 15.93
CA ALA A 238 -25.69 -16.65 16.56
C ALA A 238 -26.56 -16.24 17.75
N PRO A 239 -25.99 -16.12 18.97
CA PRO A 239 -26.77 -15.70 20.14
C PRO A 239 -27.44 -14.33 19.95
N VAL A 240 -28.64 -14.17 20.49
CA VAL A 240 -29.36 -12.89 20.45
C VAL A 240 -28.54 -11.83 21.18
N GLY A 241 -28.32 -10.70 20.53
CA GLY A 241 -27.52 -9.60 21.06
C GLY A 241 -26.04 -9.62 20.65
N SER A 242 -25.59 -10.65 19.92
CA SER A 242 -24.22 -10.70 19.37
C SER A 242 -23.91 -9.54 18.43
N ASN A 243 -22.64 -9.13 18.43
CA ASN A 243 -22.08 -8.31 17.36
C ASN A 243 -22.03 -9.16 16.08
N ILE A 244 -22.54 -8.61 14.97
CA ILE A 244 -22.62 -9.33 13.69
C ILE A 244 -21.69 -8.68 12.67
N ALA A 245 -20.93 -9.49 11.93
CA ALA A 245 -20.08 -9.05 10.84
C ALA A 245 -20.48 -9.75 9.52
N ASP A 246 -20.58 -8.97 8.44
CA ASP A 246 -20.63 -9.50 7.07
C ASP A 246 -19.37 -9.06 6.32
N LEU A 247 -18.65 -10.04 5.76
CA LEU A 247 -17.34 -9.82 5.17
C LEU A 247 -17.41 -10.08 3.67
N THR A 248 -16.98 -9.10 2.89
CA THR A 248 -16.97 -9.18 1.43
C THR A 248 -15.59 -8.82 0.90
N THR A 249 -15.09 -9.61 -0.05
CA THR A 249 -13.90 -9.25 -0.85
C THR A 249 -14.34 -9.01 -2.29
N ALA A 250 -14.08 -7.81 -2.81
CA ALA A 250 -14.40 -7.44 -4.18
C ALA A 250 -13.13 -7.43 -5.04
N SER A 251 -13.05 -8.30 -6.05
CA SER A 251 -12.03 -8.20 -7.10
C SER A 251 -12.29 -6.96 -7.96
N LEU A 252 -11.29 -6.08 -8.08
CA LEU A 252 -11.43 -4.84 -8.84
C LEU A 252 -11.18 -5.05 -10.36
N PRO A 253 -10.22 -5.88 -10.80
CA PRO A 253 -10.01 -6.20 -12.21
C PRO A 253 -10.87 -7.39 -12.69
N PRO A 254 -11.26 -7.46 -13.97
CA PRO A 254 -11.50 -6.35 -14.91
C PRO A 254 -12.93 -5.75 -14.75
N HIS A 255 -13.70 -6.21 -13.77
CA HIS A 255 -15.15 -5.99 -13.69
C HIS A 255 -15.55 -4.57 -13.28
N ILE A 256 -14.64 -3.80 -12.68
CA ILE A 256 -14.92 -2.45 -12.21
C ILE A 256 -14.40 -1.43 -13.23
N GLY A 257 -15.32 -0.74 -13.91
CA GLY A 257 -15.00 0.24 -14.95
C GLY A 257 -14.07 1.36 -14.47
N ARG A 258 -13.32 1.96 -15.39
CA ARG A 258 -12.39 3.07 -15.08
C ARG A 258 -13.16 4.32 -14.68
N HIS A 259 -12.68 5.00 -13.63
CA HIS A 259 -13.32 6.22 -13.16
C HIS A 259 -12.79 7.45 -13.94
N PRO A 260 -13.65 8.26 -14.60
CA PRO A 260 -13.20 9.38 -15.43
C PRO A 260 -12.34 10.41 -14.70
N GLY A 261 -12.63 10.66 -13.41
CA GLY A 261 -11.82 11.55 -12.58
C GLY A 261 -10.42 11.01 -12.28
N MET A 262 -10.29 9.69 -12.15
CA MET A 262 -9.00 9.03 -11.94
C MET A 262 -8.19 9.00 -13.24
N GLU A 263 -8.85 8.73 -14.37
CA GLU A 263 -8.22 8.83 -15.69
C GLU A 263 -7.67 10.22 -15.95
N ARG A 264 -8.43 11.29 -15.64
CA ARG A 264 -7.93 12.67 -15.80
C ARG A 264 -6.67 12.94 -14.97
N LEU A 265 -6.63 12.42 -13.74
CA LEU A 265 -5.49 12.55 -12.84
C LEU A 265 -4.26 11.80 -13.38
N ILE A 266 -4.44 10.56 -13.84
CA ILE A 266 -3.39 9.80 -14.53
C ILE A 266 -2.93 10.51 -15.81
N GLN A 267 -3.84 11.02 -16.64
CA GLN A 267 -3.50 11.73 -17.87
C GLN A 267 -2.78 13.06 -17.60
N GLN A 268 -3.10 13.74 -16.50
CA GLN A 268 -2.35 14.92 -16.06
C GLN A 268 -0.93 14.53 -15.67
N PHE A 269 -0.77 13.49 -14.86
CA PHE A 269 0.54 12.95 -14.49
C PHE A 269 1.37 12.53 -15.71
N LEU A 270 0.80 11.75 -16.63
CA LEU A 270 1.49 11.32 -17.84
C LEU A 270 1.95 12.51 -18.70
N ARG A 271 1.21 13.64 -18.69
CA ARG A 271 1.64 14.87 -19.36
C ARG A 271 2.80 15.56 -18.65
N THR A 272 2.84 15.55 -17.33
CA THR A 272 3.91 16.18 -16.53
C THR A 272 5.17 15.33 -16.43
N THR A 273 5.06 14.01 -16.60
CA THR A 273 6.20 13.07 -16.61
C THR A 273 6.71 12.73 -18.01
N ARG A 274 6.16 13.32 -19.08
CA ARG A 274 6.84 13.30 -20.39
C ARG A 274 8.18 13.99 -20.23
N TYR A 275 9.22 13.37 -20.81
CA TYR A 275 10.58 13.88 -20.83
C TYR A 275 10.61 15.41 -21.01
N ARG A 276 10.99 16.13 -19.95
CA ARG A 276 11.51 17.48 -20.07
C ARG A 276 12.97 17.32 -20.46
N ALA A 277 13.38 17.95 -21.56
CA ALA A 277 14.79 18.10 -21.86
C ALA A 277 15.44 18.73 -20.61
N PRO A 278 16.43 18.06 -19.99
CA PRO A 278 17.11 18.63 -18.83
C PRO A 278 17.75 19.96 -19.21
N GLU A 279 17.90 20.87 -18.25
CA GLU A 279 18.72 22.06 -18.50
C GLU A 279 20.16 21.63 -18.82
N ALA A 280 20.86 22.43 -19.64
CA ALA A 280 22.12 22.02 -20.29
C ALA A 280 23.25 21.64 -19.30
N ASP A 281 23.09 22.02 -18.05
CA ASP A 281 23.95 21.83 -16.90
C ASP A 281 23.61 20.58 -16.05
N GLU A 282 22.46 19.93 -16.26
CA GLU A 282 22.04 18.72 -15.52
C GLU A 282 22.53 17.40 -16.16
N LEU A 283 23.10 17.43 -17.37
CA LEU A 283 23.54 16.24 -18.11
C LEU A 283 24.99 16.35 -18.62
N ASP A 284 25.97 16.49 -17.72
CA ASP A 284 27.37 16.27 -18.10
C ASP A 284 27.66 14.76 -18.20
N PHE A 285 27.16 14.12 -19.26
CA PHE A 285 27.52 12.75 -19.59
C PHE A 285 28.73 12.74 -20.51
N LYS A 286 29.83 12.13 -20.05
CA LYS A 286 30.89 11.69 -20.96
C LYS A 286 30.35 10.52 -21.79
N PRO A 287 30.19 10.63 -23.12
CA PRO A 287 29.69 9.53 -23.93
C PRO A 287 30.62 8.32 -23.78
N SER A 288 30.06 7.21 -23.28
CA SER A 288 30.76 5.93 -23.30
C SER A 288 30.72 5.37 -24.72
N SER A 289 31.88 5.28 -25.37
CA SER A 289 32.03 4.66 -26.69
C SER A 289 32.05 3.13 -26.64
N GLN A 290 31.74 2.51 -25.49
CA GLN A 290 31.89 1.06 -25.28
C GLN A 290 30.61 0.25 -25.57
N PHE A 291 29.52 0.90 -25.96
CA PHE A 291 28.27 0.22 -26.30
C PHE A 291 28.09 0.12 -27.81
N LEU A 292 27.99 -1.12 -28.30
CA LEU A 292 27.61 -1.43 -29.68
C LEU A 292 26.11 -1.75 -29.69
N GLY A 293 25.31 -0.93 -30.35
CA GLY A 293 23.88 -1.17 -30.51
C GLY A 293 23.58 -2.24 -31.58
N ALA A 294 22.35 -2.74 -31.60
CA ALA A 294 21.89 -3.75 -32.57
C ALA A 294 22.12 -3.31 -34.03
N THR A 295 22.05 -2.01 -34.32
CA THR A 295 22.34 -1.43 -35.64
C THR A 295 23.77 -1.74 -36.12
N THR A 296 24.75 -1.73 -35.22
CA THR A 296 26.14 -2.03 -35.55
C THR A 296 26.33 -3.51 -35.85
N CYS A 297 25.67 -4.38 -35.08
CA CYS A 297 25.70 -5.83 -35.29
C CYS A 297 24.97 -6.24 -36.58
N ALA A 298 23.94 -5.49 -36.99
CA ALA A 298 23.13 -5.78 -38.17
C ALA A 298 23.92 -5.76 -39.49
N VAL A 299 25.03 -5.02 -39.52
CA VAL A 299 25.91 -4.93 -40.70
C VAL A 299 26.52 -6.28 -41.03
N CYS A 300 26.92 -7.06 -40.02
CA CYS A 300 27.58 -8.36 -40.19
C CYS A 300 26.63 -9.56 -39.98
N HIS A 301 25.46 -9.36 -39.37
CA HIS A 301 24.51 -10.42 -39.02
C HIS A 301 23.08 -10.15 -39.55
N PRO A 302 22.89 -10.09 -40.89
CA PRO A 302 21.61 -9.71 -41.46
C PRO A 302 20.50 -10.74 -41.20
N GLN A 303 20.82 -12.04 -41.23
CA GLN A 303 19.84 -13.11 -41.02
C GLN A 303 19.36 -13.16 -39.55
N GLN A 304 20.29 -13.05 -38.60
CA GLN A 304 19.99 -13.01 -37.17
C GLN A 304 19.21 -11.74 -36.81
N THR A 305 19.54 -10.61 -37.42
CA THR A 305 18.78 -9.35 -37.23
C THR A 305 17.35 -9.48 -37.76
N ALA A 306 17.16 -10.07 -38.94
CA ALA A 306 15.83 -10.31 -39.51
C ALA A 306 14.99 -11.23 -38.63
N PHE A 307 15.61 -12.28 -38.05
CA PHE A 307 14.95 -13.14 -37.07
C PHE A 307 14.59 -12.37 -35.80
N TRP A 308 15.55 -11.67 -35.19
CA TRP A 308 15.36 -10.91 -33.95
C TRP A 308 14.25 -9.87 -34.06
N LYS A 309 14.17 -9.11 -35.17
CA LYS A 309 13.10 -8.12 -35.41
C LYS A 309 11.68 -8.71 -35.34
N ASN A 310 11.52 -10.00 -35.61
CA ASN A 310 10.23 -10.67 -35.54
C ASN A 310 9.92 -11.25 -34.15
N THR A 311 10.92 -11.34 -33.28
CA THR A 311 10.74 -11.81 -31.89
C THR A 311 10.03 -10.77 -31.02
N GLY A 312 9.55 -11.19 -29.85
CA GLY A 312 8.99 -10.28 -28.84
C GLY A 312 10.01 -9.22 -28.40
N HIS A 313 11.26 -9.61 -28.15
CA HIS A 313 12.33 -8.70 -27.73
C HIS A 313 12.65 -7.63 -28.78
N GLY A 314 12.66 -7.99 -30.08
CA GLY A 314 12.92 -7.02 -31.16
C GLY A 314 11.81 -5.99 -31.38
N ARG A 315 10.63 -6.20 -30.80
CA ARG A 315 9.48 -5.28 -30.83
C ARG A 315 9.13 -4.70 -29.46
N ALA A 316 9.83 -5.09 -28.40
CA ALA A 316 9.44 -4.77 -27.04
C ALA A 316 9.50 -3.25 -26.75
N TYR A 317 10.43 -2.52 -27.37
CA TYR A 317 10.46 -1.06 -27.22
C TYR A 317 9.31 -0.38 -27.96
N ALA A 318 8.95 -0.89 -29.15
CA ALA A 318 7.83 -0.36 -29.92
C ALA A 318 6.50 -0.47 -29.16
N THR A 319 6.32 -1.50 -28.31
CA THR A 319 5.13 -1.60 -27.46
C THR A 319 5.06 -0.47 -26.43
N LEU A 320 6.21 0.03 -25.95
CA LEU A 320 6.23 1.21 -25.06
C LEU A 320 5.93 2.50 -25.83
N GLU A 321 6.38 2.63 -27.08
CA GLU A 321 6.05 3.79 -27.91
C GLU A 321 4.55 3.83 -28.24
N GLU A 322 3.94 2.68 -28.54
CA GLU A 322 2.50 2.54 -28.80
C GLU A 322 1.65 2.90 -27.57
N SER A 323 2.09 2.50 -26.37
CA SER A 323 1.38 2.83 -25.11
C SER A 323 1.72 4.22 -24.56
N GLY A 324 2.75 4.89 -25.10
CA GLY A 324 3.26 6.16 -24.59
C GLY A 324 4.10 6.03 -23.30
N ASP A 325 4.57 4.83 -22.99
CA ASP A 325 5.37 4.48 -21.81
C ASP A 325 6.88 4.45 -22.11
N GLN A 326 7.35 4.89 -23.28
CA GLN A 326 8.78 4.82 -23.66
C GLN A 326 9.71 5.63 -22.75
N PHE A 327 9.16 6.56 -21.96
CA PHE A 327 9.90 7.34 -20.96
C PHE A 327 9.82 6.76 -19.55
N ARG A 328 9.21 5.59 -19.38
CA ARG A 328 9.11 4.91 -18.09
C ARG A 328 10.35 4.09 -17.84
N TYR A 329 11.23 4.61 -16.98
CA TYR A 329 12.47 3.93 -16.59
C TYR A 329 12.24 2.59 -15.90
N ASP A 330 11.06 2.37 -15.29
CA ASP A 330 10.65 1.07 -14.74
C ASP A 330 10.31 0.02 -15.80
N CYS A 331 9.90 0.45 -17.00
CA CYS A 331 9.51 -0.45 -18.09
C CYS A 331 10.70 -0.82 -18.99
N MET A 332 11.66 0.08 -19.14
CA MET A 332 12.81 -0.11 -20.05
C MET A 332 13.60 -1.41 -19.82
N PRO A 333 13.93 -1.86 -18.59
CA PRO A 333 14.73 -3.08 -18.40
C PRO A 333 14.13 -4.36 -19.01
N CYS A 334 12.81 -4.42 -19.18
CA CYS A 334 12.11 -5.56 -19.76
C CYS A 334 11.73 -5.34 -21.23
N HIS A 335 11.99 -4.15 -21.79
CA HIS A 335 11.49 -3.69 -23.09
C HIS A 335 12.57 -3.05 -23.99
N VAL A 336 13.87 -3.23 -23.69
CA VAL A 336 15.00 -2.73 -24.50
C VAL A 336 15.93 -3.83 -24.98
#